data_AF-A0A7Y8F6K3-F1
#
_entry.id   AF-A0A7Y8F6K3-F1
#
_cell.length_a   1.000
_cell.length_b   1.000
_cell.length_c   1.000
_cell.angle_alpha   90.00
_cell.angle_beta   90.00
_cell.angle_gamma   90.00
#
_symmetry.space_group_name_H-M   'P 1'
#
loop_
_entity.id
_entity.type
_entity.pdbx_description
1 polymer ?
#
loop_
_entity_poly.entity_id
_entity_poly.type
_entity_poly.pdbx_seq_one_letter_code
_entity_poly.pdbx_strand_id
1 'polypeptide(L)'
;MTDRLPALSGPLRSWLLVETSDDKAIEVISKSPMLRSEAAMLMPMLRQEALRPAQPEEIMLIVKSREQIFGDLRMERSEVEWTAFWADYFEALSGLTAASIETGMVAYIALPDSEWAPKPGKLAHLAKTTPTCGRFTRAYNRARAAVVASQKAAQPKPVVEDRPSPEEVKAMVAKTLATLAETPAAKAAAARKKALRPTPSAPLPAGSTMSAEMRAMLEARKVIPPIDREPYQYGEAA
;
A
#
# COMPACT_ATOMS: atom_id res chain seq x y z
N MET A 1 22.68 -23.47 13.15
CA MET A 1 21.30 -23.35 12.64
C MET A 1 21.19 -24.23 11.41
N THR A 2 20.40 -25.29 11.48
CA THR A 2 20.08 -26.19 10.36
C THR A 2 19.53 -25.41 9.17
N ASP A 3 19.99 -25.73 7.97
CA ASP A 3 19.64 -25.07 6.71
C ASP A 3 18.16 -25.33 6.35
N ARG A 4 17.25 -24.51 6.90
CA ARG A 4 15.80 -24.62 6.70
C ARG A 4 15.33 -24.36 5.27
N LEU A 5 16.20 -23.82 4.42
CA LEU A 5 15.99 -23.69 2.99
C LEU A 5 17.23 -24.25 2.29
N PRO A 6 17.32 -25.57 2.07
CA PRO A 6 18.47 -26.16 1.36
C PRO A 6 18.60 -25.62 -0.07
N ALA A 7 17.48 -25.18 -0.66
CA ALA A 7 17.44 -24.49 -1.96
C ALA A 7 18.03 -23.07 -1.92
N LEU A 8 18.14 -22.45 -0.75
CA LEU A 8 18.78 -21.16 -0.57
C LEU A 8 20.26 -21.38 -0.27
N SER A 9 21.03 -21.66 -1.31
CA SER A 9 22.46 -21.94 -1.23
C SER A 9 23.29 -20.85 -1.92
N GLY A 10 24.61 -20.90 -1.73
CA GLY A 10 25.55 -20.04 -2.45
C GLY A 10 25.41 -18.54 -2.16
N PRO A 11 25.76 -17.66 -3.13
CA PRO A 11 25.85 -16.21 -2.92
C PRO A 11 24.48 -15.57 -2.68
N LEU A 12 23.37 -16.14 -3.17
CA LEU A 12 22.05 -15.56 -2.92
C LEU A 12 21.68 -15.59 -1.43
N ARG A 13 22.07 -16.66 -0.71
CA ARG A 13 21.82 -16.77 0.72
C ARG A 13 22.47 -15.66 1.53
N SER A 14 23.71 -15.30 1.21
CA SER A 14 24.42 -14.24 1.94
C SER A 14 23.73 -12.88 1.73
N TRP A 15 23.33 -12.56 0.50
CA TRP A 15 22.61 -11.32 0.20
C TRP A 15 21.21 -11.26 0.83
N LEU A 16 20.48 -12.39 0.85
CA LEU A 16 19.11 -12.39 1.38
C LEU A 16 19.04 -12.46 2.91
N LEU A 17 19.88 -13.28 3.56
CA LEU A 17 19.76 -13.58 5.00
C LEU A 17 20.85 -12.96 5.88
N VAL A 18 22.04 -12.69 5.35
CA VAL A 18 23.21 -12.31 6.17
C VAL A 18 23.53 -10.82 6.04
N GLU A 19 23.47 -10.26 4.83
CA GLU A 19 23.78 -8.85 4.58
C GLU A 19 22.89 -7.93 5.41
N THR A 20 23.50 -6.92 6.04
CA THR A 20 22.84 -6.02 6.99
C THR A 20 22.21 -4.81 6.30
N SER A 21 22.64 -4.45 5.10
CA SER A 21 22.03 -3.38 4.29
C SER A 21 21.00 -3.92 3.30
N ASP A 22 19.76 -3.45 3.40
CA ASP A 22 18.69 -3.82 2.47
C ASP A 22 18.94 -3.26 1.07
N ASP A 23 19.35 -2.00 0.97
CA ASP A 23 19.59 -1.34 -0.32
C ASP A 23 20.70 -2.02 -1.11
N LYS A 24 21.80 -2.37 -0.45
CA LYS A 24 22.93 -3.06 -1.08
C LYS A 24 22.54 -4.45 -1.58
N ALA A 25 21.78 -5.21 -0.78
CA ALA A 25 21.28 -6.52 -1.19
C ALA A 25 20.35 -6.40 -2.40
N ILE A 26 19.42 -5.44 -2.37
CA ILE A 26 18.48 -5.18 -3.46
C ILE A 26 19.22 -4.79 -4.74
N GLU A 27 20.20 -3.89 -4.63
CA GLU A 27 21.01 -3.41 -5.76
C GLU A 27 21.74 -4.57 -6.44
N VAL A 28 22.50 -5.37 -5.67
CA VAL A 28 23.29 -6.49 -6.20
C VAL A 28 22.40 -7.54 -6.86
N ILE A 29 21.28 -7.92 -6.21
CA ILE A 29 20.34 -8.90 -6.76
C ILE A 29 19.67 -8.34 -8.02
N SER A 30 19.31 -7.06 -8.06
CA SER A 30 18.63 -6.45 -9.21
C SER A 30 19.51 -6.40 -10.46
N LYS A 31 20.82 -6.18 -10.29
CA LYS A 31 21.82 -6.08 -11.37
C LYS A 31 22.24 -7.43 -11.94
N SER A 32 22.15 -8.51 -11.16
CA SER A 32 22.54 -9.86 -11.60
C SER A 32 21.35 -10.66 -12.13
N PRO A 33 21.31 -11.05 -13.42
CA PRO A 33 20.21 -11.85 -13.98
C PRO A 33 20.05 -13.20 -13.28
N MET A 34 21.16 -13.85 -12.92
CA MET A 34 21.18 -15.15 -12.24
C MET A 34 20.57 -15.04 -10.84
N LEU A 35 21.10 -14.14 -10.00
CA LEU A 35 20.60 -13.95 -8.63
C LEU A 35 19.13 -13.53 -8.62
N ARG A 36 18.72 -12.70 -9.60
CA ARG A 36 17.33 -12.27 -9.75
C ARG A 36 16.39 -13.43 -10.09
N SER A 37 16.80 -14.32 -11.00
CA SER A 37 16.02 -15.51 -11.36
C SER A 37 15.87 -16.44 -10.17
N GLU A 38 16.96 -16.73 -9.46
CA GLU A 38 16.95 -17.55 -8.25
C GLU A 38 16.09 -16.92 -7.15
N ALA A 39 16.22 -15.61 -6.91
CA ALA A 39 15.41 -14.88 -5.95
C ALA A 39 13.92 -14.97 -6.30
N ALA A 40 13.57 -14.83 -7.58
CA ALA A 40 12.18 -14.93 -8.04
C ALA A 40 11.60 -16.33 -7.81
N MET A 41 12.39 -17.38 -8.08
CA MET A 41 11.98 -18.78 -7.84
C MET A 41 11.79 -19.08 -6.35
N LEU A 42 12.61 -18.49 -5.47
CA LEU A 42 12.55 -18.74 -4.02
C LEU A 42 11.53 -17.87 -3.27
N MET A 43 10.96 -16.83 -3.91
CA MET A 43 9.96 -15.95 -3.26
C MET A 43 8.80 -16.70 -2.58
N PRO A 44 8.18 -17.74 -3.18
CA PRO A 44 7.10 -18.48 -2.52
C PRO A 44 7.57 -19.21 -1.26
N MET A 45 8.75 -19.82 -1.29
CA MET A 45 9.33 -20.53 -0.14
C MET A 45 9.70 -19.54 0.98
N LEU A 46 10.28 -18.39 0.63
CA LEU A 46 10.59 -17.33 1.59
C LEU A 46 9.32 -16.79 2.27
N ARG A 47 8.24 -16.63 1.49
CA ARG A 47 6.94 -16.20 2.02
C ARG A 47 6.34 -17.25 2.95
N GLN A 48 6.36 -18.52 2.54
CA GLN A 48 5.85 -19.61 3.37
C GLN A 48 6.58 -19.66 4.71
N GLU A 49 7.91 -19.59 4.68
CA GLU A 49 8.72 -19.64 5.90
C GLU A 49 8.56 -18.37 6.75
N ALA A 50 8.34 -17.21 6.13
CA ALA A 50 8.04 -15.98 6.85
C ALA A 50 6.70 -16.01 7.62
N LEU A 51 5.73 -16.77 7.13
CA LEU A 51 4.38 -16.87 7.71
C LEU A 51 4.19 -18.09 8.60
N ARG A 52 5.14 -19.03 8.60
CA ARG A 52 5.03 -20.28 9.36
C ARG A 52 5.12 -20.03 10.87
N PRO A 53 4.21 -20.62 11.67
CA PRO A 53 4.33 -20.62 13.13
C PRO A 53 5.60 -21.34 13.61
N ALA A 54 6.17 -20.86 14.70
CA ALA A 54 7.33 -21.46 15.35
C ALA A 54 6.99 -22.86 15.88
N GLN A 55 7.90 -23.80 15.71
CA GLN A 55 7.84 -25.12 16.33
C GLN A 55 8.46 -25.07 17.75
N PRO A 56 8.10 -26.02 18.64
CA PRO A 56 8.61 -26.08 20.01
C PRO A 56 10.14 -26.01 20.10
N GLU A 57 10.85 -26.71 19.22
CA GLU A 57 12.32 -26.74 19.20
C GLU A 57 12.91 -25.36 18.85
N GLU A 58 12.20 -24.60 18.01
CA GLU A 58 12.61 -23.25 17.62
C GLU A 58 12.42 -22.27 18.76
N ILE A 59 11.29 -22.38 19.47
CA ILE A 59 11.01 -21.59 20.67
C ILE A 59 12.09 -21.84 21.73
N MET A 60 12.39 -23.12 22.00
CA MET A 60 13.46 -23.50 22.93
C MET A 60 14.81 -22.94 22.50
N LEU A 61 15.17 -23.07 21.22
CA LEU A 61 16.44 -22.56 20.71
C LEU A 61 16.55 -21.04 20.85
N ILE A 62 15.49 -20.30 20.56
CA ILE A 62 15.48 -18.84 20.66
C ILE A 62 15.69 -18.41 22.12
N VAL A 63 14.93 -19.01 23.05
CA VAL A 63 15.05 -18.69 24.48
C VAL A 63 16.42 -19.10 25.02
N LYS A 64 16.90 -20.31 24.69
CA LYS A 64 18.23 -20.80 25.10
C LYS A 64 19.39 -20.03 24.45
N SER A 65 19.21 -19.44 23.27
CA SER A 65 20.27 -18.65 22.60
C SER A 65 20.73 -17.43 23.39
N ARG A 66 20.01 -17.09 24.47
CA ARG A 66 20.26 -15.98 25.39
C ARG A 66 20.51 -16.45 26.83
N GLU A 67 20.75 -17.74 27.04
CA GLU A 67 21.15 -18.32 28.35
C GLU A 67 22.48 -17.75 28.87
N GLN A 68 23.34 -17.24 27.99
CA GLN A 68 24.53 -16.50 28.43
C GLN A 68 24.18 -15.17 29.12
N ILE A 69 23.03 -14.60 28.80
CA ILE A 69 22.52 -13.35 29.34
C ILE A 69 21.67 -13.63 30.60
N PHE A 70 20.81 -14.63 30.54
CA PHE A 70 19.87 -14.97 31.61
C PHE A 70 20.42 -16.09 32.50
N GLY A 71 20.81 -15.76 33.73
CA GLY A 71 21.43 -16.70 34.67
C GLY A 71 20.47 -17.78 35.21
N ASP A 72 19.16 -17.55 35.22
CA ASP A 72 18.13 -18.48 35.71
C ASP A 72 17.95 -19.73 34.84
N LEU A 73 18.29 -19.65 33.55
CA LEU A 73 18.24 -20.79 32.64
C LEU A 73 19.34 -21.84 32.94
N ARG A 74 20.36 -21.46 33.71
CA ARG A 74 21.47 -22.34 34.11
C ARG A 74 21.21 -23.12 35.40
N MET A 75 20.06 -22.92 36.05
CA MET A 75 19.72 -23.67 37.26
C MET A 75 19.41 -25.13 36.92
N GLU A 76 19.91 -26.05 37.73
CA GLU A 76 19.56 -27.47 37.61
C GLU A 76 18.06 -27.64 37.89
N ARG A 77 17.32 -28.14 36.90
CA ARG A 77 15.91 -28.50 37.01
C ARG A 77 15.75 -29.95 36.57
N SER A 78 14.82 -30.65 37.20
CA SER A 78 14.39 -31.98 36.76
C SER A 78 13.71 -31.93 35.38
N GLU A 79 13.59 -33.08 34.70
CA GLU A 79 12.91 -33.14 33.40
C GLU A 79 11.45 -32.70 33.48
N VAL A 80 10.77 -33.00 34.59
CA VAL A 80 9.37 -32.62 34.82
C VAL A 80 9.24 -31.09 34.96
N GLU A 81 10.16 -30.46 35.70
CA GLU A 81 10.20 -29.01 35.85
C GLU A 81 10.54 -28.30 34.53
N TRP A 82 11.45 -28.87 33.74
CA TRP A 82 11.71 -28.35 32.39
C TRP A 82 10.49 -28.47 31.49
N THR A 83 9.76 -29.58 31.56
CA THR A 83 8.55 -29.79 30.78
C THR A 83 7.49 -28.75 31.14
N ALA A 84 7.24 -28.52 32.44
CA ALA A 84 6.30 -27.50 32.91
C ALA A 84 6.75 -26.09 32.50
N PHE A 85 8.04 -25.77 32.66
CA PHE A 85 8.60 -24.47 32.26
C PHE A 85 8.39 -24.19 30.76
N TRP A 86 8.68 -25.17 29.89
CA TRP A 86 8.52 -24.98 28.44
C TRP A 86 7.05 -24.99 28.00
N ALA A 87 6.16 -25.68 28.72
CA ALA A 87 4.73 -25.70 28.41
C ALA A 87 4.13 -24.28 28.37
N ASP A 88 4.45 -23.44 29.35
CA ASP A 88 3.97 -22.06 29.40
C ASP A 88 4.45 -21.22 28.20
N TYR A 89 5.70 -21.46 27.75
CA TYR A 89 6.23 -20.80 26.55
C TYR A 89 5.55 -21.29 25.27
N PHE A 90 5.30 -22.58 25.14
CA PHE A 90 4.63 -23.15 23.97
C PHE A 90 3.19 -22.64 23.86
N GLU A 91 2.48 -22.55 24.98
CA GLU A 91 1.13 -21.99 25.01
C GLU A 91 1.13 -20.50 24.65
N ALA A 92 1.94 -19.69 25.34
CA ALA A 92 1.94 -18.23 25.15
C ALA A 92 2.42 -17.79 23.77
N LEU A 93 3.34 -18.54 23.15
CA LEU A 93 3.93 -18.24 21.85
C LEU A 93 3.26 -18.98 20.69
N SER A 94 2.21 -19.75 20.97
CA SER A 94 1.47 -20.48 19.95
C SER A 94 0.97 -19.56 18.84
N GLY A 95 1.17 -20.00 17.58
CA GLY A 95 0.80 -19.24 16.39
C GLY A 95 1.73 -18.09 16.00
N LEU A 96 2.71 -17.74 16.83
CA LEU A 96 3.71 -16.72 16.50
C LEU A 96 4.81 -17.31 15.62
N THR A 97 5.34 -16.50 14.70
CA THR A 97 6.45 -16.93 13.84
C THR A 97 7.77 -16.85 14.60
N ALA A 98 8.73 -17.74 14.30
CA ALA A 98 10.03 -17.76 14.98
C ALA A 98 10.73 -16.38 14.95
N ALA A 99 10.59 -15.67 13.82
CA ALA A 99 11.19 -14.36 13.66
C ALA A 99 10.53 -13.27 14.52
N SER A 100 9.20 -13.33 14.72
CA SER A 100 8.52 -12.42 15.65
C SER A 100 8.98 -12.64 17.10
N ILE A 101 9.23 -13.90 17.48
CA ILE A 101 9.72 -14.27 18.80
C ILE A 101 11.17 -13.80 19.00
N GLU A 102 12.04 -13.99 18.01
CA GLU A 102 13.42 -13.45 18.01
C GLU A 102 13.43 -11.93 18.17
N THR A 103 12.56 -11.23 17.43
CA THR A 103 12.39 -9.78 17.55
C THR A 103 11.90 -9.37 18.93
N GLY A 104 10.89 -10.05 19.47
CA GLY A 104 10.38 -9.80 20.82
C GLY A 104 11.46 -10.02 21.88
N MET A 105 12.32 -11.01 21.69
CA MET A 105 13.46 -11.28 22.57
C MET A 105 14.50 -10.16 22.52
N VAL A 106 14.85 -9.67 21.32
CA VAL A 106 15.77 -8.52 21.18
C VAL A 106 15.18 -7.27 21.82
N ALA A 107 13.89 -7.00 21.61
CA ALA A 107 13.20 -5.88 22.24
C ALA A 107 13.19 -6.00 23.77
N TYR A 108 13.01 -7.22 24.30
CA TYR A 108 13.08 -7.46 25.74
C TYR A 108 14.46 -7.14 26.31
N ILE A 109 15.53 -7.62 25.66
CA ILE A 109 16.92 -7.39 26.10
C ILE A 109 17.31 -5.90 26.07
N ALA A 110 16.66 -5.11 25.22
CA ALA A 110 16.88 -3.67 25.17
C ALA A 110 16.20 -2.91 26.34
N LEU A 111 15.33 -3.58 27.12
CA LEU A 111 14.71 -2.97 28.28
C LEU A 111 15.70 -2.91 29.45
N PRO A 112 15.66 -1.83 30.27
CA PRO A 112 16.58 -1.68 31.39
C PRO A 112 16.37 -2.70 32.52
N ASP A 113 15.23 -3.39 32.55
CA ASP A 113 14.84 -4.38 33.56
C ASP A 113 15.03 -5.84 33.10
N SER A 114 15.75 -6.06 31.99
CA SER A 114 15.91 -7.39 31.36
C SER A 114 17.01 -8.25 32.00
N GLU A 115 17.00 -8.39 33.32
CA GLU A 115 18.01 -9.16 34.07
C GLU A 115 17.78 -10.69 34.01
N TRP A 116 16.55 -11.11 33.72
CA TRP A 116 16.10 -12.51 33.77
C TRP A 116 15.43 -12.94 32.47
N ALA A 117 15.24 -14.25 32.25
CA ALA A 117 14.50 -14.70 31.08
C ALA A 117 13.08 -14.10 31.06
N PRO A 118 12.59 -13.64 29.89
CA PRO A 118 11.29 -12.98 29.81
C PRO A 118 10.17 -13.95 30.12
N LYS A 119 9.26 -13.57 31.02
CA LYS A 119 8.04 -14.37 31.24
C LYS A 119 7.31 -14.64 29.91
N PRO A 120 6.74 -15.84 29.70
CA PRO A 120 6.10 -16.23 28.43
C PRO A 120 5.13 -15.19 27.87
N GLY A 121 4.23 -14.66 28.71
CA GLY A 121 3.27 -13.63 28.29
C GLY A 121 3.91 -12.30 27.90
N LYS A 122 5.00 -11.90 28.57
CA LYS A 122 5.74 -10.67 28.21
C LYS A 122 6.43 -10.82 26.87
N LEU A 123 7.05 -11.97 26.63
CA LEU A 123 7.68 -12.29 25.34
C LEU A 123 6.65 -12.33 24.21
N ALA A 124 5.49 -12.96 24.45
CA ALA A 124 4.39 -13.00 23.47
C ALA A 124 3.87 -11.60 23.13
N HIS A 125 3.72 -10.73 24.13
CA HIS A 125 3.33 -9.33 23.92
C HIS A 125 4.38 -8.60 23.04
N LEU A 126 5.66 -8.65 23.43
CA LEU A 126 6.72 -7.98 22.68
C LEU A 126 6.87 -8.52 21.25
N ALA A 127 6.71 -9.82 21.04
CA ALA A 127 6.73 -10.43 19.71
C ALA A 127 5.59 -9.91 18.81
N LYS A 128 4.43 -9.57 19.37
CA LYS A 128 3.28 -9.01 18.64
C LYS A 128 3.40 -7.51 18.40
N THR A 129 3.96 -6.76 19.36
CA THR A 129 3.96 -5.29 19.32
C THR A 129 5.22 -4.68 18.74
N THR A 130 6.33 -5.41 18.70
CA THR A 130 7.61 -4.85 18.23
C THR A 130 7.60 -4.75 16.69
N PRO A 131 7.76 -3.55 16.13
CA PRO A 131 7.76 -3.37 14.69
C PRO A 131 9.10 -3.80 14.12
N THR A 132 9.22 -5.06 13.68
CA THR A 132 10.40 -5.49 12.93
C THR A 132 10.06 -6.61 11.97
N CYS A 133 10.60 -6.52 10.75
CA CYS A 133 10.47 -7.59 9.76
C CYS A 133 11.44 -8.71 10.11
N GLY A 134 10.90 -9.87 10.44
CA GLY A 134 11.67 -11.09 10.67
C GLY A 134 12.62 -11.45 9.52
N ARG A 135 13.66 -12.25 9.79
CA ARG A 135 14.73 -12.56 8.81
C ARG A 135 14.21 -13.00 7.43
N PHE A 136 13.20 -13.86 7.40
CA PHE A 136 12.62 -14.37 6.14
C PHE A 136 11.65 -13.38 5.50
N THR A 137 10.92 -12.60 6.30
CA THR A 137 10.10 -11.48 5.80
C THR A 137 10.97 -10.44 5.11
N ARG A 138 12.11 -10.11 5.71
CA ARG A 138 13.11 -9.21 5.14
C ARG A 138 13.71 -9.77 3.86
N ALA A 139 14.11 -11.04 3.85
CA ALA A 139 14.59 -11.72 2.64
C ALA A 139 13.54 -11.72 1.51
N TYR A 140 12.28 -12.00 1.83
CA TYR A 140 11.17 -11.92 0.88
C TYR A 140 11.01 -10.51 0.31
N ASN A 141 11.02 -9.49 1.17
CA ASN A 141 10.90 -8.09 0.76
C ASN A 141 12.05 -7.64 -0.14
N ARG A 142 13.29 -8.05 0.19
CA ARG A 142 14.48 -7.81 -0.64
C ARG A 142 14.36 -8.46 -2.02
N ALA A 143 14.01 -9.74 -2.06
CA ALA A 143 13.82 -10.47 -3.31
C ALA A 143 12.75 -9.80 -4.19
N ARG A 144 11.60 -9.46 -3.60
CA ARG A 144 10.51 -8.75 -4.29
C ARG A 144 10.95 -7.39 -4.82
N ALA A 145 11.63 -6.59 -4.00
CA ALA A 145 12.10 -5.26 -4.38
C ALA A 145 13.13 -5.32 -5.52
N ALA A 146 14.07 -6.29 -5.48
CA ALA A 146 15.06 -6.47 -6.53
C ALA A 146 14.44 -6.85 -7.88
N VAL A 147 13.44 -7.75 -7.87
CA VAL A 147 12.69 -8.12 -9.08
C VAL A 147 11.95 -6.91 -9.66
N VAL A 148 11.25 -6.13 -8.83
CA VAL A 148 10.54 -4.91 -9.27
C VAL A 148 11.50 -3.83 -9.79
N ALA A 149 12.64 -3.63 -9.11
CA ALA A 149 13.65 -2.64 -9.52
C ALA A 149 14.20 -2.95 -10.92
N SER A 150 14.42 -4.23 -11.23
CA SER A 150 14.87 -4.65 -12.57
C SER A 150 13.86 -4.36 -13.68
N GLN A 151 12.56 -4.47 -13.39
CA GLN A 151 11.50 -4.18 -14.35
C GLN A 151 11.43 -2.68 -14.66
N LYS A 152 11.62 -1.83 -13.65
CA LYS A 152 11.69 -0.37 -13.84
C LYS A 152 12.91 0.05 -14.66
N ALA A 153 14.05 -0.61 -14.47
CA ALA A 153 15.25 -0.34 -15.27
C ALA A 153 15.12 -0.81 -16.73
N ALA A 154 14.29 -1.83 -16.98
CA ALA A 154 14.02 -2.37 -18.32
C ALA A 154 12.92 -1.61 -19.08
N GLN A 155 12.13 -0.76 -18.41
CA GLN A 155 11.22 0.13 -19.13
C GLN A 155 12.04 1.15 -19.92
N PRO A 156 11.84 1.26 -21.25
CA PRO A 156 12.49 2.32 -22.02
C PRO A 156 12.11 3.65 -21.35
N LYS A 157 13.11 4.48 -21.05
CA LYS A 157 12.86 5.86 -20.64
C LYS A 157 11.86 6.43 -21.66
N PRO A 158 10.73 7.04 -21.24
CA PRO A 158 9.86 7.71 -22.18
C PRO A 158 10.76 8.66 -22.96
N VAL A 159 10.88 8.41 -24.27
CA VAL A 159 11.52 9.34 -25.16
C VAL A 159 10.78 10.64 -24.89
N VAL A 160 11.51 11.66 -24.44
CA VAL A 160 10.97 13.02 -24.40
C VAL A 160 10.82 13.40 -25.86
N GLU A 161 9.75 12.93 -26.49
CA GLU A 161 9.27 13.55 -27.70
C GLU A 161 8.98 15.00 -27.30
N ASP A 162 9.60 15.92 -28.01
CA ASP A 162 9.34 17.35 -27.89
C ASP A 162 7.84 17.53 -27.77
N ARG A 163 7.38 17.89 -26.57
CA ARG A 163 5.95 18.13 -26.36
C ARG A 163 5.59 19.24 -27.32
N PRO A 164 4.65 19.01 -28.27
CA PRO A 164 4.22 20.08 -29.15
C PRO A 164 3.77 21.24 -28.27
N SER A 165 4.22 22.43 -28.62
CA SER A 165 3.90 23.65 -27.92
C SER A 165 2.38 23.80 -27.77
N PRO A 166 1.88 24.52 -26.74
CA PRO A 166 0.45 24.74 -26.55
C PRO A 166 -0.26 25.29 -27.79
N GLU A 167 0.47 25.99 -28.66
CA GLU A 167 -0.03 26.53 -29.93
C GLU A 167 -0.16 25.46 -31.02
N GLU A 168 0.82 24.56 -31.13
CA GLU A 168 0.76 23.42 -32.05
C GLU A 168 -0.36 22.45 -31.67
N VAL A 169 -0.59 22.22 -30.37
CA VAL A 169 -1.71 21.40 -29.89
C VAL A 169 -3.05 22.04 -30.26
N LYS A 170 -3.19 23.37 -30.08
CA LYS A 170 -4.41 24.09 -30.48
C LYS A 170 -4.64 24.03 -31.99
N ALA A 171 -3.59 24.19 -32.78
CA ALA A 171 -3.68 24.10 -34.24
C ALA A 171 -4.07 22.68 -34.69
N MET A 172 -3.51 21.65 -34.05
CA MET A 172 -3.81 20.25 -34.35
C MET A 172 -5.24 19.87 -33.96
N VAL A 173 -5.73 20.36 -32.81
CA VAL A 173 -7.13 20.21 -32.37
C VAL A 173 -8.08 20.97 -33.29
N ALA A 174 -7.75 22.20 -33.70
CA ALA A 174 -8.58 22.97 -34.63
C ALA A 174 -8.69 22.29 -36.00
N LYS A 175 -7.57 21.75 -36.51
CA LYS A 175 -7.52 21.03 -37.78
C LYS A 175 -8.30 19.72 -37.73
N THR A 176 -8.22 18.98 -36.63
CA THR A 176 -8.97 17.73 -36.43
C THR A 176 -10.47 17.99 -36.25
N LEU A 177 -10.85 19.05 -35.53
CA LEU A 177 -12.26 19.45 -35.42
C LEU A 177 -12.85 19.92 -36.75
N ALA A 178 -12.08 20.66 -37.56
CA ALA A 178 -12.51 21.08 -38.89
C ALA A 178 -12.71 19.88 -39.83
N THR A 179 -11.75 18.96 -39.86
CA THR A 179 -11.85 17.72 -40.68
C THR A 179 -13.00 16.81 -40.22
N LEU A 180 -13.24 16.70 -38.91
CA LEU A 180 -14.39 15.96 -38.38
C LEU A 180 -15.73 16.64 -38.70
N ALA A 181 -15.79 17.97 -38.70
CA ALA A 181 -16.98 18.73 -39.07
C ALA A 181 -17.33 18.59 -40.57
N GLU A 182 -16.33 18.34 -41.41
CA GLU A 182 -16.52 18.12 -42.85
C GLU A 182 -17.03 16.72 -43.20
N THR A 183 -16.98 15.77 -42.26
CA THR A 183 -17.47 14.40 -42.49
C THR A 183 -18.97 14.37 -42.81
N PRO A 184 -19.41 13.45 -43.70
CA PRO A 184 -20.81 13.34 -44.07
C PRO A 184 -21.73 13.00 -42.88
N ALA A 185 -21.21 12.29 -41.87
CA ALA A 185 -21.94 12.02 -40.63
C ALA A 185 -22.19 13.29 -39.79
N ALA A 186 -21.19 14.17 -39.67
CA ALA A 186 -21.34 15.45 -38.96
C ALA A 186 -22.28 16.41 -39.69
N LYS A 187 -22.19 16.48 -41.02
CA LYS A 187 -23.13 17.26 -41.86
C LYS A 187 -24.57 16.73 -41.75
N ALA A 188 -24.76 15.41 -41.71
CA ALA A 188 -26.07 14.80 -41.51
C ALA A 188 -26.64 15.07 -40.10
N ALA A 189 -25.80 15.05 -39.05
CA ALA A 189 -26.20 15.38 -37.69
C ALA A 189 -26.55 16.87 -37.53
N ALA A 190 -25.78 17.77 -38.15
CA ALA A 190 -26.08 19.20 -38.18
C ALA A 190 -27.37 19.52 -38.95
N ALA A 191 -27.61 18.86 -40.08
CA ALA A 191 -28.86 18.96 -40.83
C ALA A 191 -30.06 18.45 -40.02
N ARG A 192 -29.91 17.33 -39.28
CA ARG A 192 -30.93 16.83 -38.35
C ARG A 192 -31.24 17.80 -37.22
N LYS A 193 -30.22 18.41 -36.60
CA LYS A 193 -30.41 19.44 -35.57
C LYS A 193 -31.08 20.71 -36.12
N LYS A 194 -30.77 21.12 -37.35
CA LYS A 194 -31.43 22.25 -38.01
C LYS A 194 -32.88 21.93 -38.42
N ALA A 195 -33.19 20.67 -38.69
CA ALA A 195 -34.53 20.18 -39.02
C ALA A 195 -35.40 19.91 -37.78
N LEU A 196 -34.81 19.76 -36.60
CA LEU A 196 -35.53 19.67 -35.33
C LEU A 196 -36.15 21.03 -35.02
N ARG A 197 -37.47 21.13 -35.25
CA ARG A 197 -38.26 22.25 -34.73
C ARG A 197 -38.23 22.17 -33.20
N PRO A 198 -37.96 23.27 -32.49
CA PRO A 198 -38.05 23.27 -31.03
C PRO A 198 -39.45 22.83 -30.63
N THR A 199 -39.55 21.74 -29.87
CA THR A 199 -40.82 21.32 -29.29
C THR A 199 -41.32 22.43 -28.37
N PRO A 200 -42.52 22.98 -28.60
CA PRO A 200 -43.10 23.95 -27.67
C PRO A 200 -43.27 23.27 -26.32
N SER A 201 -42.75 23.90 -25.28
CA SER A 201 -42.86 23.46 -23.89
C SER A 201 -44.34 23.24 -23.56
N ALA A 202 -44.66 22.11 -22.94
CA ALA A 202 -46.02 21.84 -22.47
C ALA A 202 -46.50 22.97 -21.54
N PRO A 203 -47.78 23.39 -21.61
CA PRO A 203 -48.31 24.43 -20.74
C PRO A 203 -48.26 23.96 -19.28
N LEU A 204 -47.81 24.85 -18.41
CA LEU A 204 -47.78 24.61 -16.97
C LEU A 204 -49.21 24.45 -16.42
N PRO A 205 -49.45 23.54 -15.46
CA PRO A 205 -50.77 23.29 -14.91
C PRO A 205 -51.36 24.52 -14.19
N ALA A 206 -52.69 24.61 -14.19
CA ALA A 206 -53.44 25.73 -13.65
C ALA A 206 -53.18 25.91 -12.14
N GLY A 207 -52.78 27.13 -11.75
CA GLY A 207 -52.39 27.50 -10.39
C GLY A 207 -50.96 28.05 -10.22
N SER A 208 -50.16 28.08 -11.31
CA SER A 208 -48.80 28.62 -11.26
C SER A 208 -48.76 30.16 -11.28
N THR A 209 -48.89 30.79 -10.12
CA THR A 209 -48.30 32.12 -9.91
C THR A 209 -46.79 31.93 -9.78
N MET A 210 -46.00 32.49 -10.70
CA MET A 210 -44.53 32.46 -10.59
C MET A 210 -44.11 33.03 -9.23
N SER A 211 -43.37 32.25 -8.44
CA SER A 211 -42.77 32.75 -7.20
C SER A 211 -41.66 33.77 -7.53
N ALA A 212 -41.41 34.70 -6.61
CA ALA A 212 -40.35 35.71 -6.76
C ALA A 212 -38.97 35.07 -7.04
N GLU A 213 -38.70 33.89 -6.46
CA GLU A 213 -37.46 33.12 -6.69
C GLU A 213 -37.33 32.62 -8.13
N MET A 214 -38.43 32.14 -8.71
CA MET A 214 -38.44 31.63 -10.08
C MET A 214 -38.22 32.77 -11.09
N ARG A 215 -38.68 33.97 -10.74
CA ARG A 215 -38.42 35.18 -11.52
C ARG A 215 -36.95 35.61 -11.44
N ALA A 216 -36.36 35.62 -10.25
CA ALA A 216 -34.94 35.93 -10.06
C ALA A 216 -34.02 34.98 -10.86
N MET A 217 -34.39 33.69 -10.93
CA MET A 217 -33.67 32.71 -11.75
C MET A 217 -33.75 33.02 -13.26
N LEU A 218 -34.87 33.55 -13.74
CA LEU A 218 -35.09 33.89 -15.15
C LEU A 218 -34.44 35.22 -15.55
N GLU A 219 -34.42 36.20 -14.64
CA GLU A 219 -33.67 37.47 -14.80
C GLU A 219 -32.15 37.21 -14.80
N ALA A 220 -31.64 36.34 -13.92
CA ALA A 220 -30.22 35.95 -13.88
C ALA A 220 -29.76 35.22 -15.16
N ARG A 221 -30.66 34.50 -15.82
CA ARG A 221 -30.42 33.87 -17.13
C ARG A 221 -30.64 34.81 -18.32
N LYS A 222 -30.95 36.10 -18.08
CA LYS A 222 -31.27 37.12 -19.09
C LYS A 222 -32.44 36.74 -20.01
N VAL A 223 -33.36 35.91 -19.54
CA VAL A 223 -34.55 35.50 -20.31
C VAL A 223 -35.64 36.58 -20.26
N ILE A 224 -35.62 37.47 -19.25
CA ILE A 224 -36.60 38.53 -19.02
C ILE A 224 -35.86 39.80 -18.53
N PRO A 225 -36.26 41.03 -18.92
CA PRO A 225 -35.63 42.27 -18.43
C PRO A 225 -35.98 42.57 -16.95
N PRO A 226 -35.06 43.18 -16.18
CA PRO A 226 -35.29 43.54 -14.78
C PRO A 226 -36.30 44.70 -14.65
N ILE A 227 -37.07 44.70 -13.56
CA ILE A 227 -38.02 45.77 -13.24
C ILE A 227 -37.28 46.90 -12.51
N ASP A 228 -37.25 48.10 -13.10
CA ASP A 228 -36.87 49.32 -12.39
C ASP A 228 -38.02 49.78 -11.50
N ARG A 229 -37.84 49.73 -10.18
CA ARG A 229 -38.67 50.49 -9.24
C ARG A 229 -37.83 51.11 -8.13
N GLU A 230 -37.52 52.38 -8.34
CA GLU A 230 -37.19 53.36 -7.31
C GLU A 230 -38.38 53.63 -6.36
N PRO A 231 -38.15 54.28 -5.19
CA PRO A 231 -38.47 53.72 -3.88
C PRO A 231 -39.77 54.28 -3.26
N TYR A 232 -40.34 53.55 -2.29
CA TYR A 232 -41.19 54.16 -1.27
C TYR A 232 -40.77 53.70 0.13
N GLN A 233 -40.58 54.71 0.98
CA GLN A 233 -39.91 54.66 2.28
C GLN A 233 -40.71 53.92 3.37
N TYR A 234 -39.94 53.40 4.32
CA TYR A 234 -40.36 52.82 5.59
C TYR A 234 -41.31 53.72 6.39
N GLY A 235 -42.32 53.10 6.99
CA GLY A 235 -43.04 53.60 8.14
C GLY A 235 -43.18 52.46 9.16
N GLU A 236 -42.65 52.71 10.34
CA GLU A 236 -42.33 51.76 11.42
C GLU A 236 -43.52 51.12 12.14
N ALA A 237 -43.13 50.18 13.01
CA ALA A 237 -43.66 49.91 14.35
C ALA A 237 -44.98 49.10 14.43
N ALA A 238 -45.16 48.20 15.39
CA ALA A 238 -44.47 48.00 16.67
C ALA A 238 -44.37 46.49 17.00
#